data_AF-A0A1Z9X2A1-F1
#
_entry.id   AF-A0A1Z9X2A1-F1
#
_cell.length_a   1.000
_cell.length_b   1.000
_cell.length_c   1.000
_cell.angle_alpha   90.00
_cell.angle_beta   90.00
_cell.angle_gamma   90.00
#
_symmetry.space_group_name_H-M   'P 1'
#
loop_
_entity.id
_entity.type
_entity.pdbx_description
1 polymer ?
#
loop_
_entity_poly.entity_id
_entity_poly.type
_entity_poly.pdbx_seq_one_letter_code
_entity_poly.pdbx_strand_id
1 'polypeptide(L)'
;MLRKLFLSSFAFTLSFSVWANDAFFEGASALDKGDTQSAITLFKQAASEGHDIAPYTLGVLYEKGEGVKQDFYQAKIWYSKAVDKGHRGARARLPIIESKIAALEEGN
;
A
#
# COMPACT_ATOMS: atom_id res chain seq x y z
N MET A 1 31.71 -21.98 -1.92
CA MET A 1 32.11 -21.93 -3.35
C MET A 1 30.96 -22.41 -4.22
N LEU A 2 30.55 -21.55 -5.17
CA LEU A 2 29.89 -21.81 -6.47
C LEU A 2 28.67 -22.76 -6.55
N ARG A 3 27.45 -22.18 -6.66
CA ARG A 3 26.30 -22.82 -7.31
C ARG A 3 26.39 -22.58 -8.82
N LYS A 4 26.60 -23.68 -9.56
CA LYS A 4 26.67 -23.81 -11.03
C LYS A 4 25.32 -23.38 -11.64
N LEU A 5 25.29 -22.38 -12.53
CA LEU A 5 25.36 -22.50 -14.00
C LEU A 5 24.26 -23.41 -14.59
N PHE A 6 23.14 -22.81 -15.00
CA PHE A 6 22.40 -23.21 -16.19
C PHE A 6 22.11 -21.94 -17.01
N LEU A 7 22.96 -21.71 -18.01
CA LEU A 7 22.66 -20.86 -19.15
C LEU A 7 21.69 -21.64 -20.05
N SER A 8 20.57 -21.02 -20.43
CA SER A 8 19.77 -21.46 -21.57
C SER A 8 19.16 -20.23 -22.23
N SER A 9 19.72 -19.91 -23.39
CA SER A 9 19.38 -18.78 -24.26
C SER A 9 17.92 -18.80 -24.72
N PHE A 10 17.18 -17.77 -24.34
CA PHE A 10 16.18 -17.18 -25.23
C PHE A 10 16.34 -15.67 -25.12
N ALA A 11 16.67 -15.03 -26.23
CA ALA A 11 16.86 -13.59 -26.30
C ALA A 11 15.53 -12.89 -26.02
N PHE A 12 15.43 -12.23 -24.86
CA PHE A 12 14.53 -11.11 -24.66
C PHE A 12 15.29 -10.06 -23.86
N THR A 13 15.82 -9.07 -24.56
CA THR A 13 16.97 -8.24 -24.16
C THR A 13 16.62 -7.04 -23.28
N LEU A 14 15.48 -7.02 -22.58
CA LEU A 14 15.16 -6.06 -21.52
C LEU A 14 14.12 -6.69 -20.59
N SER A 15 14.47 -7.15 -19.36
CA SER A 15 13.54 -7.20 -18.19
C SER A 15 14.01 -7.97 -16.95
N PHE A 16 15.29 -8.29 -16.78
CA PHE A 16 15.76 -8.75 -15.45
C PHE A 16 16.01 -7.59 -14.46
N SER A 17 15.43 -6.41 -14.71
CA SER A 17 15.29 -5.30 -13.76
C SER A 17 13.83 -5.04 -13.35
N VAL A 18 12.87 -5.88 -13.73
CA VAL A 18 11.47 -5.71 -13.29
C VAL A 18 11.30 -6.03 -11.79
N TRP A 19 12.19 -6.83 -11.19
CA TRP A 19 12.32 -7.00 -9.73
C TRP A 19 13.12 -5.90 -9.03
N ALA A 20 13.61 -4.89 -9.75
CA ALA A 20 14.34 -3.77 -9.16
C ALA A 20 13.47 -2.52 -8.92
N ASN A 21 12.23 -2.50 -9.42
CA ASN A 21 11.27 -1.47 -9.06
C ASN A 21 10.43 -1.97 -7.88
N ASP A 22 10.61 -1.34 -6.73
CA ASP A 22 9.76 -1.56 -5.57
C ASP A 22 8.37 -0.96 -5.86
N ALA A 23 7.34 -1.81 -5.81
CA ALA A 23 5.95 -1.48 -6.17
C ALA A 23 5.43 -0.24 -5.40
N PHE A 24 5.99 0.04 -4.23
CA PHE A 24 5.68 1.24 -3.47
C PHE A 24 6.08 2.53 -4.21
N PHE A 25 7.25 2.60 -4.84
CA PHE A 25 7.67 3.79 -5.60
C PHE A 25 6.85 3.99 -6.86
N GLU A 26 6.50 2.90 -7.55
CA GLU A 26 5.59 2.99 -8.70
C GLU A 26 4.21 3.49 -8.25
N GLY A 27 3.71 3.01 -7.11
CA GLY A 27 2.47 3.49 -6.53
C GLY A 27 2.53 4.97 -6.15
N ALA A 28 3.64 5.43 -5.58
CA ALA A 28 3.86 6.84 -5.27
C ALA A 28 3.93 7.70 -6.54
N SER A 29 4.58 7.22 -7.61
CA SER A 29 4.59 7.92 -8.90
C SER A 29 3.20 7.94 -9.55
N ALA A 30 2.42 6.88 -9.41
CA ALA A 30 1.05 6.84 -9.90
C ALA A 30 0.15 7.87 -9.17
N LEU A 31 0.31 8.04 -7.85
CA LEU A 31 -0.36 9.13 -7.11
C LEU A 31 0.01 10.51 -7.63
N ASP A 32 1.29 10.77 -7.88
CA ASP A 32 1.77 12.06 -8.41
C ASP A 32 1.16 12.38 -9.78
N LYS A 33 0.94 11.35 -10.61
CA LYS A 33 0.27 11.46 -11.90
C LYS A 33 -1.27 11.56 -11.79
N GLY A 34 -1.82 11.45 -10.59
CA GLY A 34 -3.27 11.41 -10.33
C GLY A 34 -3.93 10.05 -10.59
N ASP A 35 -3.17 9.02 -10.99
CA ASP A 35 -3.67 7.65 -11.17
C ASP A 35 -3.72 6.92 -9.82
N THR A 36 -4.72 7.29 -9.05
CA THR A 36 -4.87 6.78 -7.68
C THR A 36 -5.30 5.31 -7.66
N GLN A 37 -5.99 4.84 -8.70
CA GLN A 37 -6.45 3.45 -8.76
C GLN A 37 -5.27 2.49 -8.97
N SER A 38 -4.35 2.85 -9.87
CA SER A 38 -3.10 2.11 -10.04
C SER A 38 -2.26 2.19 -8.77
N ALA A 39 -2.16 3.37 -8.15
CA ALA A 39 -1.43 3.54 -6.89
C ALA A 39 -1.92 2.61 -5.77
N ILE A 40 -3.24 2.53 -5.57
CA ILE A 40 -3.83 1.64 -4.56
C ILE A 40 -3.50 0.18 -4.85
N THR A 41 -3.55 -0.23 -6.12
CA THR A 41 -3.22 -1.59 -6.53
C THR A 41 -1.75 -1.91 -6.22
N LEU A 42 -0.85 -0.99 -6.57
CA LEU A 42 0.58 -1.10 -6.31
C LEU A 42 0.92 -1.08 -4.82
N PHE A 43 0.25 -0.24 -4.01
CA PHE A 43 0.43 -0.26 -2.56
C PHE A 43 -0.11 -1.54 -1.92
N LYS A 44 -1.21 -2.11 -2.44
CA LYS A 44 -1.71 -3.42 -1.95
C LYS A 44 -0.71 -4.53 -2.25
N GLN A 45 -0.07 -4.48 -3.42
CA GLN A 45 1.01 -5.38 -3.77
C GLN A 45 2.21 -5.18 -2.83
N ALA A 46 2.71 -3.96 -2.67
CA ALA A 46 3.82 -3.66 -1.77
C ALA A 46 3.54 -4.08 -0.31
N ALA A 47 2.31 -3.88 0.18
CA ALA A 47 1.89 -4.36 1.48
C ALA A 47 1.93 -5.89 1.60
N SER A 48 1.60 -6.61 0.53
CA SER A 48 1.65 -8.07 0.46
C SER A 48 3.08 -8.60 0.38
N GLU A 49 3.98 -7.83 -0.25
CA GLU A 49 5.43 -8.08 -0.30
C GLU A 49 6.15 -7.75 1.02
N GLY A 50 5.43 -7.16 1.99
CA GLY A 50 5.93 -6.89 3.33
C GLY A 50 6.46 -5.47 3.53
N HIS A 51 6.17 -4.54 2.63
CA HIS A 51 6.56 -3.13 2.79
C HIS A 51 5.81 -2.47 3.96
N ASP A 52 6.54 -2.04 4.98
CA ASP A 52 5.95 -1.58 6.26
C ASP A 52 5.14 -0.28 6.13
N ILE A 53 5.46 0.57 5.15
CA ILE A 53 4.80 1.88 4.96
C ILE A 53 3.54 1.74 4.09
N ALA A 54 3.46 0.73 3.22
CA ALA A 54 2.39 0.62 2.24
C ALA A 54 0.98 0.50 2.87
N PRO A 55 0.78 -0.30 3.95
CA PRO A 55 -0.50 -0.34 4.65
C PRO A 55 -0.89 1.00 5.27
N TYR A 56 0.08 1.78 5.77
CA TYR A 56 -0.21 3.12 6.30
C TYR A 56 -0.68 4.08 5.19
N THR A 57 0.00 4.09 4.04
CA THR A 57 -0.40 4.91 2.88
C THR A 57 -1.80 4.55 2.39
N LEU A 58 -2.14 3.25 2.29
CA LEU A 58 -3.50 2.82 1.95
C LEU A 58 -4.53 3.33 2.94
N GLY A 59 -4.24 3.28 4.25
CA GLY A 59 -5.10 3.84 5.28
C GLY A 59 -5.39 5.32 5.07
N VAL A 60 -4.37 6.11 4.71
CA VAL A 60 -4.51 7.55 4.41
C VAL A 60 -5.39 7.78 3.17
N LEU A 61 -5.20 7.01 2.10
CA LEU A 61 -5.99 7.17 0.87
C LEU A 61 -7.47 6.92 1.11
N TYR A 62 -7.82 5.85 1.81
CA TYR A 62 -9.21 5.55 2.18
C TYR A 62 -9.79 6.53 3.19
N GLU A 63 -8.97 7.01 4.13
CA GLU A 63 -9.39 8.03 5.10
C GLU A 63 -9.76 9.35 4.42
N LYS A 64 -8.95 9.80 3.45
CA LYS A 64 -9.16 11.08 2.79
C LYS A 64 -10.13 10.99 1.61
N GLY A 65 -10.30 9.79 1.04
CA GLY A 65 -10.99 9.64 -0.24
C GLY A 65 -10.20 10.27 -1.40
N GLU A 66 -8.87 10.26 -1.33
CA GLU A 66 -8.04 10.72 -2.45
C GLU A 66 -8.12 9.65 -3.55
N GLY A 67 -8.78 9.99 -4.67
CA GLY A 67 -8.94 9.12 -5.84
C GLY A 67 -9.77 7.84 -5.64
N VAL A 68 -10.35 7.66 -4.45
CA VAL A 68 -11.36 6.64 -4.13
C VAL A 68 -12.45 7.23 -3.26
N LYS A 69 -13.60 6.56 -3.17
CA LYS A 69 -14.62 6.93 -2.20
C LYS A 69 -14.02 6.84 -0.79
N GLN A 70 -14.21 7.90 0.01
CA GLN A 70 -13.83 7.90 1.42
C GLN A 70 -14.52 6.73 2.13
N ASP A 71 -13.73 5.92 2.82
CA ASP A 71 -14.20 4.72 3.50
C ASP A 71 -13.37 4.53 4.78
N PHE A 72 -13.94 4.94 5.91
CA PHE A 72 -13.29 4.82 7.21
C PHE A 72 -13.13 3.37 7.65
N TYR A 73 -14.01 2.45 7.21
CA TYR A 73 -13.88 1.03 7.53
C TYR A 73 -12.68 0.42 6.82
N GLN A 74 -12.48 0.73 5.53
CA GLN A 74 -11.26 0.34 4.81
C GLN A 74 -10.02 0.99 5.42
N ALA A 75 -10.08 2.27 5.76
CA ALA A 75 -8.97 2.96 6.43
C ALA A 75 -8.57 2.25 7.73
N LYS A 76 -9.55 1.88 8.56
CA LYS A 76 -9.34 1.10 9.80
C LYS A 76 -8.60 -0.20 9.52
N ILE A 77 -9.04 -0.99 8.54
CA ILE A 77 -8.40 -2.27 8.18
C ILE A 77 -6.93 -2.07 7.82
N TRP A 78 -6.61 -1.07 7.01
CA TRP A 78 -5.24 -0.82 6.57
C TRP A 78 -4.35 -0.25 7.68
N TYR A 79 -4.89 0.64 8.53
CA TYR A 79 -4.18 1.12 9.70
C TYR A 79 -3.94 0.01 10.73
N SER A 80 -4.90 -0.90 10.96
CA SER A 80 -4.69 -2.07 11.84
C SER A 80 -3.52 -2.92 11.35
N LYS A 81 -3.45 -3.24 10.05
CA LYS A 81 -2.31 -3.97 9.47
C LYS A 81 -0.98 -3.23 9.68
N ALA A 82 -0.97 -1.91 9.56
CA ALA A 82 0.22 -1.10 9.83
C ALA A 82 0.60 -1.13 11.33
N VAL A 83 -0.39 -1.12 12.23
CA VAL A 83 -0.18 -1.23 13.69
C VAL A 83 0.41 -2.59 14.06
N ASP A 84 -0.02 -3.67 13.43
CA ASP A 84 0.51 -5.03 13.64
C ASP A 84 2.01 -5.12 13.30
N LYS A 85 2.46 -4.28 12.36
CA LYS A 85 3.88 -4.11 11.99
C LYS A 85 4.63 -3.09 12.85
N GLY A 86 3.97 -2.50 13.85
CA GLY A 86 4.58 -1.51 14.75
C GLY A 86 4.65 -0.08 14.19
N HIS A 87 3.93 0.23 13.10
CA HIS A 87 3.95 1.56 12.48
C HIS A 87 3.35 2.61 13.43
N ARG A 88 4.21 3.47 14.00
CA ARG A 88 3.82 4.48 15.00
C ARG A 88 2.75 5.46 14.50
N GLY A 89 2.86 5.88 13.23
CA GLY A 89 1.88 6.78 12.61
C GLY A 89 0.49 6.17 12.53
N ALA A 90 0.40 4.85 12.30
CA ALA A 90 -0.88 4.16 12.24
C ALA A 90 -1.49 4.01 13.63
N ARG A 91 -0.66 3.74 14.65
CA ARG A 91 -1.10 3.66 16.05
C ARG A 91 -1.72 4.97 16.54
N ALA A 92 -1.17 6.11 16.13
CA ALA A 92 -1.74 7.41 16.45
C ALA A 92 -3.03 7.71 15.66
N ARG A 93 -3.15 7.20 14.43
CA ARG A 93 -4.28 7.50 13.54
C ARG A 93 -5.48 6.58 13.73
N LEU A 94 -5.26 5.32 14.11
CA LEU A 94 -6.32 4.31 14.25
C LEU A 94 -7.45 4.74 15.21
N PRO A 95 -7.19 5.27 16.43
CA PRO A 95 -8.26 5.72 17.32
C PRO A 95 -9.10 6.86 16.74
N ILE A 96 -8.49 7.73 15.92
CA ILE A 96 -9.18 8.84 15.25
C ILE A 96 -10.17 8.28 14.21
N ILE A 97 -9.76 7.26 13.46
CA ILE A 97 -10.64 6.58 12.50
C ILE A 97 -11.80 5.88 13.20
N GLU A 98 -11.53 5.19 14.30
CA GLU A 98 -12.57 4.50 15.07
C GLU A 98 -13.59 5.47 15.64
N SER A 99 -13.16 6.63 16.13
CA SER A 99 -14.07 7.71 16.56
C SER A 99 -14.93 8.24 15.42
N LYS A 100 -14.37 8.39 14.21
CA LYS A 100 -15.14 8.81 13.03
C LYS A 100 -16.18 7.77 12.61
N ILE A 101 -15.84 6.49 12.69
CA ILE A 101 -16.79 5.41 12.41
C ILE A 101 -17.96 5.46 13.40
N ALA A 102 -17.68 5.56 14.71
CA ALA A 102 -18.71 5.65 15.74
C ALA A 102 -19.66 6.85 15.52
N ALA A 103 -19.11 8.02 15.17
CA ALA A 103 -19.93 9.20 14.86
C ALA A 103 -20.84 9.01 13.63
N LEU A 104 -20.45 8.17 12.66
CA LEU A 104 -21.29 7.83 11.51
C LEU A 104 -22.38 6.82 11.85
N GLU A 105 -22.15 5.97 12.86
CA GLU A 105 -23.14 5.00 13.35
C GLU A 105 -24.19 5.67 14.23
N GLU A 106 -23.81 6.66 15.06
CA GLU A 106 -24.71 7.41 15.94
C GLU A 106 -25.61 8.43 15.20
N GLY A 107 -25.18 8.88 14.01
CA GLY A 107 -25.89 9.87 13.21
C GLY A 107 -26.87 9.30 12.17
N ASN A 108 -27.10 7.98 12.17
CA ASN A 108 -27.93 7.24 11.22
C ASN A 108 -29.12 6.58 11.93
#